data_AF-A0A918JCZ5-F1
#
_entry.id   AF-A0A918JCZ5-F1
#
_cell.length_a   1.000
_cell.length_b   1.000
_cell.length_c   1.000
_cell.angle_alpha   90.00
_cell.angle_beta   90.00
_cell.angle_gamma   90.00
#
_symmetry.space_group_name_H-M   'P 1'
#
loop_
_entity.id
_entity.type
_entity.pdbx_description
1 polymer ?
#
loop_
_entity_poly.entity_id
_entity_poly.type
_entity_poly.pdbx_seq_one_letter_code
_entity_poly.pdbx_strand_id
1 'polypeptide(L)'
;MLRVSKIFNLNDPGWGRGNQNGSGQNEPPKRPSNQGDGPPDLDQVWADFNNRIKSVFGNKKSGGGGFGKPPRTGGFNPSPKAAKFGIVFIIIVALLLWLASGFYIVREGQVGVVTQFGKYLKTVQPGFQWHIPRPVQGVELVDIASVRSFSVGYRDNSRNKVLPEALMLTEDENIVDVQFDVQYRLKAEMPLEAGDYSPAADYIFRLVSPDESVRQAAETAMREVVGKQSMNKILYESRTAAAMDVMKLMQQILDRYQSGIEVTTVAIQNVQPPEQVQAAFEDAIKAGQDNERQKNEGNAYASKVIPEARGQASRMMQDAEGYRATVVGKAQGEASRFESIEKEYSKAPDITRERMYISTLEDVFKNASKVMVDTEGGNNMMYLPIDKLIEQTSAPTPASATTSASSSAVTSSSSTASASGSDASAASRNRLTRDNFDRR
;
A
#
# COMPACT_ATOMS: atom_id res chain seq x y z
N MET A 1 -35.33 23.74 5.93
CA MET A 1 -34.21 24.69 6.15
C MET A 1 -33.19 24.41 5.05
N LEU A 2 -33.07 25.22 3.97
CA LEU A 2 -32.35 26.51 3.89
C LEU A 2 -30.97 26.36 4.56
N ARG A 3 -29.80 26.46 3.93
CA ARG A 3 -29.35 27.33 2.82
C ARG A 3 -27.87 27.00 2.49
N VAL A 4 -27.44 27.26 1.23
CA VAL A 4 -26.19 27.98 0.83
C VAL A 4 -24.85 27.23 1.05
N SER A 5 -23.89 27.12 0.12
CA SER A 5 -23.66 27.71 -1.21
C SER A 5 -22.46 27.02 -1.89
N LYS A 6 -22.59 26.81 -3.21
CA LYS A 6 -21.48 26.58 -4.16
C LYS A 6 -20.75 27.89 -4.45
N ILE A 7 -19.42 27.84 -4.54
CA ILE A 7 -18.47 28.83 -5.09
C ILE A 7 -17.26 27.99 -5.54
N PHE A 8 -16.62 28.06 -6.72
CA PHE A 8 -16.80 28.70 -8.03
C PHE A 8 -15.91 27.85 -8.97
N ASN A 9 -16.43 27.36 -10.09
CA ASN A 9 -15.63 26.79 -11.18
C ASN A 9 -15.57 27.86 -12.27
N LEU A 10 -14.36 28.24 -12.67
CA LEU A 10 -14.08 29.43 -13.47
C LEU A 10 -13.66 29.00 -14.88
N ASN A 11 -14.60 28.58 -15.72
CA ASN A 11 -14.39 28.49 -17.17
C ASN A 11 -15.71 28.29 -17.92
N ASP A 12 -16.27 29.35 -18.54
CA ASP A 12 -17.05 29.21 -19.78
C ASP A 12 -17.23 30.57 -20.48
N PRO A 13 -16.72 30.76 -21.72
CA PRO A 13 -16.98 31.95 -22.53
C PRO A 13 -18.19 31.68 -23.44
N GLY A 14 -19.39 32.01 -22.96
CA GLY A 14 -20.64 31.79 -23.69
C GLY A 14 -21.46 33.06 -23.91
N TRP A 15 -20.92 34.02 -24.66
CA TRP A 15 -21.68 35.21 -25.10
C TRP A 15 -22.72 34.84 -26.16
N GLY A 16 -23.96 34.64 -25.69
CA GLY A 16 -25.17 35.32 -26.16
C GLY A 16 -25.58 35.22 -27.63
N ARG A 17 -26.50 34.29 -27.93
CA ARG A 17 -27.60 34.51 -28.89
C ARG A 17 -28.93 34.14 -28.22
N GLY A 18 -29.93 35.01 -28.30
CA GLY A 18 -31.28 34.72 -27.80
C GLY A 18 -32.20 35.94 -27.82
N ASN A 19 -33.00 36.00 -28.87
CA ASN A 19 -34.02 36.98 -29.23
C ASN A 19 -35.38 36.64 -28.57
N GLN A 20 -36.14 37.57 -27.97
CA GLN A 20 -37.62 37.59 -28.04
C GLN A 20 -38.29 38.83 -27.40
N ASN A 21 -38.88 39.66 -28.26
CA ASN A 21 -40.26 40.18 -28.27
C ASN A 21 -41.00 40.55 -26.94
N GLY A 22 -41.60 41.75 -26.90
CA GLY A 22 -42.65 42.10 -25.93
C GLY A 22 -42.89 43.59 -25.74
N SER A 23 -43.88 44.12 -26.47
CA SER A 23 -44.45 45.48 -26.42
C SER A 23 -45.00 45.91 -25.04
N GLY A 24 -44.82 47.18 -24.66
CA GLY A 24 -45.56 47.81 -23.56
C GLY A 24 -45.05 49.20 -23.18
N GLN A 25 -45.84 50.23 -23.51
CA GLN A 25 -45.65 51.65 -23.20
C GLN A 25 -45.81 51.93 -21.69
N ASN A 26 -44.87 52.66 -21.06
CA ASN A 26 -45.11 53.89 -20.28
C ASN A 26 -43.87 54.34 -19.47
N GLU A 27 -43.56 55.62 -19.64
CA GLU A 27 -42.67 56.58 -18.92
C GLU A 27 -41.68 56.09 -17.83
N PRO A 28 -40.40 56.52 -17.90
CA PRO A 28 -39.51 56.53 -16.73
C PRO A 28 -39.49 57.91 -16.01
N PRO A 29 -39.26 57.93 -14.68
CA PRO A 29 -39.31 59.14 -13.87
C PRO A 29 -38.04 60.00 -14.01
N LYS A 30 -38.22 61.32 -13.97
CA LYS A 30 -37.14 62.31 -13.87
C LYS A 30 -36.32 62.11 -12.58
N ARG A 31 -34.99 62.14 -12.72
CA ARG A 31 -34.01 62.38 -11.64
C ARG A 31 -32.94 63.40 -12.09
N PRO A 32 -32.28 64.08 -11.14
CA PRO A 32 -31.95 65.50 -11.24
C PRO A 32 -30.62 65.79 -11.94
N SER A 33 -30.51 67.05 -12.37
CA SER A 33 -29.29 67.72 -12.84
C SER A 33 -28.19 67.71 -11.75
N ASN A 34 -26.98 67.28 -12.11
CA ASN A 34 -25.75 67.58 -11.39
C ASN A 34 -24.62 67.61 -12.43
N GLN A 35 -24.22 68.81 -12.87
CA GLN A 35 -23.06 69.55 -12.37
C GLN A 35 -21.76 68.73 -12.49
N GLY A 36 -20.86 69.25 -13.33
CA GLY A 36 -19.67 68.57 -13.80
C GLY A 36 -18.66 68.17 -12.72
N ASP A 37 -17.82 67.22 -13.11
CA ASP A 37 -16.36 67.36 -13.08
C ASP A 37 -15.79 66.13 -13.80
N GLY A 38 -15.20 66.38 -14.97
CA GLY A 38 -14.34 65.39 -15.63
C GLY A 38 -13.03 65.27 -14.84
N PRO A 39 -12.42 64.07 -14.78
CA PRO A 39 -11.17 63.87 -14.06
C PRO A 39 -10.04 64.72 -14.68
N PRO A 40 -9.07 65.16 -13.85
CA PRO A 40 -8.05 66.13 -14.25
C PRO A 40 -7.22 65.61 -15.42
N ASP A 41 -7.13 66.42 -16.47
CA ASP A 41 -6.40 66.11 -17.70
C ASP A 41 -4.95 65.72 -17.39
N LEU A 42 -4.60 64.48 -17.75
CA LEU A 42 -3.24 63.92 -17.66
C LEU A 42 -2.22 64.79 -18.43
N ASP A 43 -2.69 65.59 -19.39
CA ASP A 43 -1.90 66.54 -20.16
C ASP A 43 -1.45 67.76 -19.34
N GLN A 44 -2.24 68.20 -18.36
CA GLN A 44 -1.84 69.29 -17.45
C GLN A 44 -0.77 68.81 -16.47
N VAL A 45 -0.91 67.58 -15.98
CA VAL A 45 0.09 66.96 -15.09
C VAL A 45 1.41 66.73 -15.83
N TRP A 46 1.35 66.38 -17.12
CA TRP A 46 2.52 66.25 -17.99
C TRP A 46 3.20 67.60 -18.30
N ALA A 47 2.40 68.64 -18.54
CA ALA A 47 2.91 69.99 -18.77
C ALA A 47 3.59 70.55 -17.52
N ASP A 48 3.01 70.35 -16.33
CA ASP A 48 3.57 70.82 -15.06
C ASP A 48 4.85 70.07 -14.67
N PHE A 49 4.96 68.79 -14.98
CA PHE A 49 6.17 68.01 -14.77
C PHE A 49 7.33 68.49 -15.65
N ASN A 50 7.06 68.74 -16.94
CA ASN A 50 8.05 69.24 -17.89
C ASN A 50 8.51 70.67 -17.53
N ASN A 51 7.59 71.50 -17.04
CA ASN A 51 7.89 72.86 -16.58
C ASN A 51 8.72 72.88 -15.29
N ARG A 52 8.52 71.93 -14.36
CA ARG A 52 9.35 71.77 -13.16
C ARG A 52 10.73 71.21 -13.45
N ILE A 53 10.88 70.31 -14.41
CA ILE A 53 12.19 69.79 -14.84
C ILE A 53 13.01 70.90 -15.54
N LYS A 54 12.37 71.72 -16.39
CA LYS A 54 13.02 72.87 -17.02
C LYS A 54 13.44 73.95 -16.04
N SER A 55 12.70 74.17 -14.94
CA SER A 55 13.06 75.20 -13.96
C SER A 55 14.23 74.80 -13.05
N VAL A 56 14.49 73.50 -12.90
CA VAL A 56 15.60 72.97 -12.11
C VAL A 56 16.88 72.79 -12.96
N PHE A 57 16.75 72.51 -14.25
CA PHE A 57 17.89 72.33 -15.17
C PHE A 57 18.22 73.56 -16.04
N GLY A 58 17.43 74.64 -15.94
CA GLY A 58 17.58 75.87 -16.71
C GLY A 58 18.44 76.92 -16.00
N ASN A 59 19.68 77.07 -16.44
CA ASN A 59 20.63 78.07 -15.97
C ASN A 59 20.03 79.49 -16.01
N LYS A 60 19.93 80.15 -14.85
CA LYS A 60 19.26 81.43 -14.62
C LYS A 60 20.13 82.60 -15.07
N LYS A 61 19.74 83.34 -16.11
CA LYS A 61 20.26 84.69 -16.40
C LYS A 61 19.10 85.66 -16.66
N SER A 62 18.95 86.56 -15.69
CA SER A 62 18.48 87.95 -15.73
C SER A 62 17.36 88.36 -16.71
N GLY A 63 16.27 88.86 -16.12
CA GLY A 63 15.88 90.25 -16.39
C GLY A 63 14.69 90.49 -17.32
N GLY A 64 13.68 91.15 -16.77
CA GLY A 64 12.95 92.22 -17.47
C GLY A 64 11.79 91.77 -18.36
N GLY A 65 10.57 91.95 -17.86
CA GLY A 65 9.34 91.83 -18.63
C GLY A 65 9.22 92.89 -19.73
N GLY A 66 8.49 92.53 -20.79
CA GLY A 66 8.15 93.42 -21.90
C GLY A 66 7.49 92.64 -23.03
N PHE A 67 6.17 92.77 -23.12
CA PHE A 67 5.30 92.18 -24.15
C PHE A 67 5.65 92.65 -25.58
N GLY A 68 5.53 91.74 -26.55
CA GLY A 68 5.15 92.09 -27.93
C GLY A 68 6.06 91.62 -29.07
N LYS A 69 5.65 90.49 -29.68
CA LYS A 69 5.81 90.04 -31.09
C LYS A 69 6.29 88.58 -31.18
N PRO A 70 5.74 87.78 -32.11
CA PRO A 70 6.09 86.37 -32.24
C PRO A 70 7.44 86.25 -32.96
N PRO A 71 8.45 85.55 -32.43
CA PRO A 71 9.48 84.97 -33.25
C PRO A 71 8.95 83.61 -33.71
N ARG A 72 8.60 83.46 -34.99
CA ARG A 72 9.49 82.90 -36.02
C ARG A 72 10.35 81.77 -35.46
N THR A 73 10.01 80.54 -35.86
CA THR A 73 10.87 79.38 -36.10
C THR A 73 12.34 79.67 -35.82
N GLY A 74 12.69 79.69 -34.53
CA GLY A 74 14.05 79.85 -34.05
C GLY A 74 14.60 78.46 -33.94
N GLY A 75 15.28 78.02 -35.00
CA GLY A 75 16.06 76.79 -34.98
C GLY A 75 16.82 76.72 -33.66
N PHE A 76 16.58 75.63 -32.92
CA PHE A 76 17.44 75.23 -31.83
C PHE A 76 18.80 74.98 -32.49
N ASN A 77 19.63 76.03 -32.53
CA ASN A 77 21.03 75.92 -32.88
C ASN A 77 21.71 75.64 -31.54
N PRO A 78 21.81 74.37 -31.10
CA PRO A 78 22.57 74.10 -29.90
C PRO A 78 23.98 74.61 -30.20
N SER A 79 24.54 75.42 -29.31
CA SER A 79 25.95 75.74 -29.44
C SER A 79 26.70 74.41 -29.54
N PRO A 80 27.66 74.26 -30.47
CA PRO A 80 28.34 72.98 -30.68
C PRO A 80 29.05 72.48 -29.42
N LYS A 81 29.20 73.32 -28.38
CA LYS A 81 29.65 72.93 -27.04
C LYS A 81 28.51 72.45 -26.15
N ALA A 82 27.35 73.12 -26.10
CA ALA A 82 26.20 72.68 -25.30
C ALA A 82 25.54 71.39 -25.83
N ALA A 83 25.48 71.19 -27.15
CA ALA A 83 25.07 69.90 -27.73
C ALA A 83 26.01 68.76 -27.29
N LYS A 84 27.32 69.01 -27.29
CA LYS A 84 28.31 68.02 -26.85
C LYS A 84 28.16 67.67 -25.37
N PHE A 85 27.93 68.65 -24.49
CA PHE A 85 27.69 68.39 -23.06
C PHE A 85 26.35 67.69 -22.79
N GLY A 86 25.29 68.03 -23.53
CA GLY A 86 24.00 67.34 -23.43
C GLY A 86 24.05 65.89 -23.88
N ILE A 87 24.76 65.61 -24.98
CA ILE A 87 24.98 64.24 -25.49
C ILE A 87 25.80 63.42 -24.49
N VAL A 88 26.88 63.99 -23.91
CA VAL A 88 27.69 63.30 -22.89
C VAL A 88 26.86 62.98 -21.64
N PHE A 89 26.03 63.92 -21.17
CA PHE A 89 25.14 63.68 -20.03
C PHE A 89 24.12 62.56 -20.32
N ILE A 90 23.52 62.56 -21.52
CA ILE A 90 22.59 61.50 -21.95
C ILE A 90 23.28 60.14 -22.01
N ILE A 91 24.51 60.07 -22.52
CA ILE A 91 25.30 58.83 -22.57
C ILE A 91 25.61 58.33 -21.15
N ILE A 92 25.98 59.22 -20.23
CA ILE A 92 26.25 58.84 -18.83
C ILE A 92 24.99 58.32 -18.15
N VAL A 93 23.86 59.01 -18.31
CA VAL A 93 22.57 58.56 -17.75
C VAL A 93 22.14 57.23 -18.37
N ALA A 94 22.30 57.05 -19.68
CA ALA A 94 22.03 55.79 -20.36
C ALA A 94 22.95 54.65 -19.88
N LEU A 95 24.24 54.94 -19.62
CA LEU A 95 25.20 53.98 -19.08
C LEU A 95 24.86 53.59 -17.64
N LEU A 96 24.43 54.53 -16.80
CA LEU A 96 23.98 54.25 -15.44
C LEU A 96 22.69 53.44 -15.42
N LEU A 97 21.71 53.77 -16.27
CA LEU A 97 20.49 52.99 -16.43
C LEU A 97 20.79 51.58 -16.97
N TRP A 98 21.75 51.46 -17.89
CA TRP A 98 22.23 50.18 -18.36
C TRP A 98 22.84 49.38 -17.20
N LEU A 99 23.82 49.90 -16.47
CA LEU A 99 24.41 49.20 -15.31
C LEU A 99 23.38 48.82 -14.23
N ALA A 100 22.41 49.68 -13.97
CA ALA A 100 21.32 49.42 -13.03
C ALA A 100 20.37 48.30 -13.50
N SER A 101 20.26 48.06 -14.80
CA SER A 101 19.46 46.94 -15.33
C SER A 101 20.07 45.55 -15.05
N GLY A 102 21.30 45.50 -14.54
CA GLY A 102 22.01 44.26 -14.21
C GLY A 102 21.71 43.68 -12.82
N PHE A 103 20.89 44.35 -12.00
CA PHE A 103 20.47 43.85 -10.70
C PHE A 103 19.34 42.84 -10.83
N TYR A 104 19.47 41.70 -10.15
CA TYR A 104 18.46 40.64 -10.14
C TYR A 104 18.47 39.90 -8.80
N ILE A 105 17.41 39.15 -8.54
CA ILE A 105 17.23 38.39 -7.31
C ILE A 105 17.12 36.92 -7.68
N VAL A 106 18.00 36.10 -7.10
CA VAL A 106 17.92 34.63 -7.18
C VAL A 106 17.12 34.14 -5.97
N ARG A 107 16.06 33.39 -6.21
CA ARG A 107 15.20 32.83 -5.15
C ARG A 107 15.89 31.66 -4.46
N GLU A 108 15.51 31.37 -3.22
CA GLU A 108 15.91 30.14 -2.55
C GLU A 108 15.43 28.92 -3.34
N GLY A 109 16.28 27.89 -3.47
CA GLY A 109 16.04 26.72 -4.31
C GLY A 109 16.43 26.88 -5.79
N GLN A 110 16.72 28.11 -6.22
CA GLN A 110 17.25 28.40 -7.55
C GLN A 110 18.71 28.83 -7.50
N VAL A 111 19.40 28.60 -8.61
CA VAL A 111 20.79 29.01 -8.78
C VAL A 111 20.96 29.72 -10.11
N GLY A 112 21.73 30.81 -10.09
CA GLY A 112 22.03 31.60 -11.28
C GLY A 112 23.32 31.14 -11.92
N VAL A 113 23.25 30.58 -13.12
CA VAL A 113 24.42 30.26 -13.95
C VAL A 113 24.74 31.48 -14.80
N VAL A 114 25.88 32.12 -14.53
CA VAL A 114 26.32 33.32 -15.24
C VAL A 114 27.24 32.92 -16.39
N THR A 115 26.88 33.34 -17.59
CA THR A 115 27.68 33.19 -18.81
C THR A 115 28.23 34.54 -19.24
N GLN A 116 29.45 34.57 -19.74
CA GLN A 116 30.06 35.74 -20.35
C GLN A 116 30.39 35.42 -21.80
N PHE A 117 29.78 36.15 -22.75
CA PHE A 117 29.89 35.87 -24.18
C PHE A 117 29.67 34.38 -24.55
N GLY A 118 28.81 33.69 -23.81
CA GLY A 118 28.52 32.25 -24.00
C GLY A 118 29.46 31.28 -23.28
N LYS A 119 30.56 31.73 -22.67
CA LYS A 119 31.41 30.89 -21.81
C LYS A 119 30.88 30.90 -20.37
N TYR A 120 30.87 29.74 -19.71
CA TYR A 120 30.59 29.64 -18.27
C TYR A 120 31.60 30.49 -17.47
N LEU A 121 31.09 31.38 -16.61
CA LEU A 121 31.91 32.23 -15.74
C LEU A 121 31.86 31.74 -14.30
N LYS A 122 30.65 31.74 -13.71
CA LYS A 122 30.44 31.38 -12.31
C LYS A 122 28.99 31.01 -12.07
N THR A 123 28.79 30.27 -10.99
CA THR A 123 27.49 29.94 -10.46
C THR A 123 27.25 30.73 -9.18
N VAL A 124 26.03 31.27 -9.02
CA VAL A 124 25.71 32.26 -7.99
C VAL A 124 24.59 31.73 -7.10
N GLN A 125 24.82 31.82 -5.78
CA GLN A 125 23.88 31.39 -4.74
C GLN A 125 22.63 32.29 -4.67
N PRO A 126 21.53 31.80 -4.04
CA PRO A 126 20.34 32.60 -3.75
C PRO A 126 20.67 33.93 -3.07
N GLY A 127 19.98 35.00 -3.47
CA GLY A 127 20.17 36.34 -2.92
C GLY A 127 20.14 37.45 -3.98
N PHE A 128 20.46 38.66 -3.52
CA PHE A 128 20.57 39.83 -4.38
C PHE A 128 21.92 39.81 -5.11
N GLN A 129 21.87 39.82 -6.44
CA GLN A 129 23.04 39.63 -7.28
C GLN A 129 23.09 40.69 -8.38
N TRP A 130 24.29 40.95 -8.86
CA TRP A 130 24.53 41.90 -9.94
C TRP A 130 25.40 41.27 -11.02
N HIS A 131 25.00 41.45 -12.27
CA HIS A 131 25.77 41.07 -13.44
C HIS A 131 25.86 42.23 -14.43
N ILE A 132 26.82 42.15 -15.34
CA ILE A 132 26.92 43.11 -16.44
C ILE A 132 25.73 42.85 -17.39
N PRO A 133 24.87 43.85 -17.67
CA PRO A 133 23.70 43.64 -18.50
C PRO A 133 24.04 43.15 -19.91
N ARG A 134 23.01 42.63 -20.62
CA ARG A 134 23.16 42.19 -22.02
C ARG A 134 23.77 43.33 -22.86
N PRO A 135 24.77 43.05 -23.73
CA PRO A 135 25.13 41.74 -24.31
C PRO A 135 26.33 41.02 -23.67
N VAL A 136 26.95 41.54 -22.61
CA VAL A 136 28.23 41.00 -22.11
C VAL A 136 28.04 39.72 -21.29
N GLN A 137 27.09 39.74 -20.34
CA GLN A 137 26.76 38.58 -19.51
C GLN A 137 25.29 38.20 -19.63
N GLY A 138 25.04 36.90 -19.61
CA GLY A 138 23.71 36.29 -19.52
C GLY A 138 23.57 35.54 -18.19
N VAL A 139 22.35 35.51 -17.66
CA VAL A 139 22.02 34.73 -16.46
C VAL A 139 20.88 33.78 -16.81
N GLU A 140 21.09 32.51 -16.49
CA GLU A 140 20.07 31.47 -16.57
C GLU A 140 19.78 30.96 -15.15
N LEU A 141 18.51 30.90 -14.79
CA LEU A 141 18.06 30.48 -13.46
C LEU A 141 17.63 29.02 -13.54
N VAL A 142 18.29 28.15 -12.77
CA VAL A 142 17.98 26.72 -12.72
C VAL A 142 17.42 26.38 -11.35
N ASP A 143 16.33 25.62 -11.33
CA ASP A 143 15.74 25.08 -10.10
C ASP A 143 16.44 23.78 -9.69
N ILE A 144 17.11 23.83 -8.54
CA ILE A 144 17.85 22.72 -7.93
C ILE A 144 16.97 22.00 -6.88
N ALA A 145 16.09 22.73 -6.20
CA ALA A 145 15.27 22.19 -5.12
C ALA A 145 14.08 21.36 -5.64
N SER A 146 13.58 21.65 -6.84
CA SER A 146 12.47 20.90 -7.43
C SER A 146 12.85 19.45 -7.71
N VAL A 147 12.13 18.51 -7.10
CA VAL A 147 12.17 17.11 -7.50
C VAL A 147 11.35 16.95 -8.77
N ARG A 148 12.00 16.45 -9.82
CA ARG A 148 11.37 16.12 -11.10
C ARG A 148 11.08 14.63 -11.12
N SER A 149 9.91 14.26 -11.63
CA SER A 149 9.52 12.87 -11.82
C SER A 149 9.14 12.59 -13.26
N PHE A 150 9.41 11.38 -13.71
CA PHE A 150 8.90 10.86 -14.97
C PHE A 150 8.59 9.38 -14.82
N SER A 151 7.57 8.95 -15.56
CA SER A 151 7.19 7.56 -15.70
C SER A 151 7.82 6.96 -16.95
N VAL A 152 8.24 5.70 -16.87
CA VAL A 152 8.74 4.91 -18.00
C VAL A 152 7.84 3.69 -18.17
N GLY A 153 7.45 3.41 -19.42
CA GLY A 153 6.57 2.29 -19.76
C GLY A 153 5.07 2.63 -19.80
N TYR A 154 4.67 3.83 -19.40
CA TYR A 154 3.29 4.33 -19.57
C TYR A 154 3.22 5.87 -19.65
N ARG A 155 2.16 6.38 -20.28
CA ARG A 155 1.86 7.83 -20.37
C ARG A 155 0.55 8.16 -19.66
N ASP A 156 0.59 9.15 -18.76
CA ASP A 156 -0.52 9.69 -17.95
C ASP A 156 -1.22 8.70 -17.01
N ASN A 157 -1.63 7.54 -17.53
CA ASN A 157 -2.29 6.47 -16.81
C ASN A 157 -1.57 5.14 -17.07
N SER A 158 -1.49 4.28 -16.05
CA SER A 158 -0.92 2.91 -16.13
C SER A 158 -1.60 2.03 -17.20
N ARG A 159 -2.80 2.40 -17.68
CA ARG A 159 -3.48 1.74 -18.79
C ARG A 159 -2.92 2.08 -20.18
N ASN A 160 -2.32 3.26 -20.36
CA ASN A 160 -1.78 3.69 -21.64
C ASN A 160 -0.29 3.32 -21.71
N LYS A 161 -0.05 2.04 -22.00
CA LYS A 161 1.27 1.41 -21.97
C LYS A 161 2.09 1.78 -23.20
N VAL A 162 3.37 2.04 -23.00
CA VAL A 162 4.36 2.25 -24.07
C VAL A 162 5.19 0.97 -24.18
N LEU A 163 4.71 0.03 -25.00
CA LEU A 163 5.27 -1.32 -25.13
C LEU A 163 6.80 -1.36 -25.36
N PRO A 164 7.41 -0.51 -26.21
CA PRO A 164 8.87 -0.56 -26.43
C PRO A 164 9.71 -0.21 -25.20
N GLU A 165 9.17 0.61 -24.30
CA GLU A 165 9.84 1.03 -23.06
C GLU A 165 9.58 0.05 -21.91
N ALA A 166 8.40 -0.56 -21.89
CA ALA A 166 7.96 -1.43 -20.79
C ALA A 166 8.43 -2.88 -20.94
N LEU A 167 8.59 -3.38 -22.17
CA LEU A 167 8.95 -4.78 -22.42
C LEU A 167 10.45 -5.00 -22.26
N MET A 168 10.80 -5.93 -21.37
CA MET A 168 12.17 -6.31 -21.05
C MET A 168 12.33 -7.83 -21.01
N LEU A 169 13.54 -8.31 -21.33
CA LEU A 169 13.90 -9.72 -21.26
C LEU A 169 14.66 -9.98 -19.96
N THR A 170 14.27 -11.01 -19.23
CA THR A 170 14.92 -11.46 -18.00
C THR A 170 16.06 -12.44 -18.29
N GLU A 171 16.84 -12.80 -17.26
CA GLU A 171 17.94 -13.77 -17.34
C GLU A 171 17.49 -15.15 -17.85
N ASP A 172 16.26 -15.54 -17.49
CA ASP A 172 15.62 -16.82 -17.83
C ASP A 172 14.81 -16.76 -19.14
N GLU A 173 15.16 -15.84 -20.04
CA GLU A 173 14.55 -15.68 -21.39
C GLU A 173 13.04 -15.38 -21.38
N ASN A 174 12.51 -14.90 -20.26
CA ASN A 174 11.11 -14.50 -20.15
C ASN A 174 10.94 -13.02 -20.47
N ILE A 175 9.84 -12.67 -21.12
CA ILE A 175 9.48 -11.27 -21.38
C ILE A 175 8.61 -10.79 -20.23
N VAL A 176 8.90 -9.61 -19.69
CA VAL A 176 8.14 -8.94 -18.63
C VAL A 176 7.80 -7.50 -19.04
N ASP A 177 6.60 -7.05 -18.66
CA ASP A 177 6.12 -5.67 -18.72
C ASP A 177 6.45 -4.99 -17.39
N VAL A 178 7.40 -4.04 -17.41
CA VAL A 178 7.90 -3.31 -16.24
C VAL A 178 7.48 -1.84 -16.35
N GLN A 179 6.77 -1.36 -15.34
CA GLN A 179 6.38 0.03 -15.18
C GLN A 179 7.03 0.61 -13.94
N PHE A 180 7.70 1.75 -14.09
CA PHE A 180 8.43 2.37 -13.00
C PHE A 180 8.49 3.89 -13.13
N ASP A 181 8.61 4.55 -11.98
CA ASP A 181 8.83 5.98 -11.87
C ASP A 181 10.23 6.26 -11.37
N VAL A 182 10.81 7.34 -11.88
CA VAL A 182 12.08 7.86 -11.40
C VAL A 182 11.86 9.27 -10.90
N GLN A 183 12.38 9.53 -9.70
CA GLN A 183 12.45 10.85 -9.09
C GLN A 183 13.91 11.27 -9.02
N TYR A 184 14.21 12.45 -9.56
CA TYR A 184 15.55 13.02 -9.57
C TYR A 184 15.51 14.52 -9.24
N ARG A 185 16.65 15.02 -8.77
CA ARG A 185 16.89 16.44 -8.52
C ARG A 185 18.30 16.80 -8.97
N LEU A 186 18.63 18.08 -9.04
CA LEU A 186 20.01 18.47 -9.32
C LEU A 186 20.83 18.39 -8.03
N LYS A 187 22.11 18.04 -8.14
CA LYS A 187 23.03 18.02 -6.99
C LYS A 187 23.15 19.44 -6.43
N ALA A 188 22.95 19.57 -5.13
CA ALA A 188 23.07 20.85 -4.42
C ALA A 188 24.52 21.24 -4.12
N GLU A 189 25.47 20.32 -4.33
CA GLU A 189 26.88 20.53 -4.04
C GLU A 189 27.48 21.57 -4.99
N MET A 190 27.79 22.75 -4.46
CA MET A 190 28.50 23.79 -5.18
C MET A 190 30.00 23.63 -4.91
N PRO A 191 30.84 23.38 -5.93
CA PRO A 191 32.28 23.43 -5.76
C PRO A 191 32.69 24.80 -5.18
N LEU A 192 33.47 24.81 -4.10
CA LEU A 192 33.95 26.05 -3.48
C LEU A 192 34.95 26.82 -4.36
N GLU A 193 35.51 26.19 -5.39
CA GLU A 193 36.46 26.82 -6.30
C GLU A 193 35.77 27.45 -7.52
N ALA A 194 36.02 28.75 -7.69
CA ALA A 194 35.54 29.52 -8.82
C ALA A 194 36.31 29.14 -10.10
N GLY A 195 35.80 28.15 -10.84
CA GLY A 195 36.37 27.74 -12.12
C GLY A 195 35.93 26.35 -12.55
N ASP A 196 35.69 25.47 -11.58
CA ASP A 196 35.15 24.14 -11.85
C ASP A 196 33.64 24.20 -12.04
N TYR A 197 33.17 23.40 -13.00
CA TYR A 197 31.77 23.36 -13.40
C TYR A 197 30.88 23.01 -12.19
N SER A 198 29.81 23.78 -12.00
CA SER A 198 28.80 23.45 -10.99
C SER A 198 27.82 22.42 -11.54
N PRO A 199 27.13 21.63 -10.70
CA PRO A 199 26.10 20.71 -11.17
C PRO A 199 24.99 21.39 -11.99
N ALA A 200 24.66 22.65 -11.68
CA ALA A 200 23.69 23.44 -12.44
C ALA A 200 24.23 23.84 -13.83
N ALA A 201 25.53 24.15 -13.93
CA ALA A 201 26.17 24.43 -15.20
C ALA A 201 26.29 23.15 -16.05
N ASP A 202 26.63 22.03 -15.41
CA ASP A 202 26.70 20.72 -16.05
C ASP A 202 25.36 20.28 -16.65
N TYR A 203 24.27 20.48 -15.92
CA TYR A 203 22.92 20.19 -16.39
C TYR A 203 22.56 20.94 -17.67
N ILE A 204 22.99 22.21 -17.83
CA ILE A 204 22.70 23.01 -19.03
C ILE A 204 23.69 22.75 -20.16
N PHE A 205 24.98 22.62 -19.85
CA PHE A 205 26.03 22.67 -20.87
C PHE A 205 26.55 21.30 -21.32
N ARG A 206 26.44 20.26 -20.51
CA ARG A 206 26.95 18.92 -20.87
C ARG A 206 25.93 18.09 -21.63
N LEU A 207 24.64 18.33 -21.45
CA LEU A 207 23.57 17.57 -22.11
C LEU A 207 22.70 18.50 -22.96
N VAL A 208 22.33 18.04 -24.16
CA VAL A 208 21.43 18.77 -25.06
C VAL A 208 19.99 18.74 -24.54
N SER A 209 19.52 17.54 -24.18
CA SER A 209 18.19 17.28 -23.60
C SER A 209 18.37 16.51 -22.28
N PRO A 210 18.50 17.21 -21.14
CA PRO A 210 18.77 16.56 -19.86
C PRO A 210 17.69 15.55 -19.46
N ASP A 211 16.41 15.91 -19.62
CA ASP A 211 15.29 15.06 -19.21
C ASP A 211 15.20 13.77 -20.06
N GLU A 212 15.50 13.87 -21.35
CA GLU A 212 15.55 12.70 -22.24
C GLU A 212 16.75 11.80 -21.92
N SER A 213 17.89 12.40 -21.58
CA SER A 213 19.10 11.66 -21.19
C SER A 213 18.89 10.88 -19.89
N VAL A 214 18.19 11.46 -18.91
CA VAL A 214 17.80 10.74 -17.69
C VAL A 214 16.83 9.60 -18.02
N ARG A 215 15.87 9.82 -18.94
CA ARG A 215 14.95 8.76 -19.39
C ARG A 215 15.69 7.60 -20.04
N GLN A 216 16.62 7.87 -20.94
CA GLN A 216 17.43 6.84 -21.61
C GLN A 216 18.35 6.10 -20.64
N ALA A 217 18.95 6.83 -19.68
CA ALA A 217 19.75 6.22 -18.61
C ALA A 217 18.90 5.30 -17.72
N ALA A 218 17.66 5.71 -17.42
CA ALA A 218 16.71 4.92 -16.64
C ALA A 218 16.28 3.63 -17.37
N GLU A 219 15.93 3.74 -18.65
CA GLU A 219 15.58 2.58 -19.48
C GLU A 219 16.76 1.60 -19.56
N THR A 220 17.97 2.12 -19.80
CA THR A 220 19.18 1.30 -19.89
C THR A 220 19.48 0.60 -18.57
N ALA A 221 19.44 1.32 -17.45
CA ALA A 221 19.72 0.74 -16.13
C ALA A 221 18.67 -0.30 -15.72
N MET A 222 17.38 -0.02 -15.94
CA MET A 222 16.32 -0.97 -15.66
C MET A 222 16.47 -2.24 -16.53
N ARG A 223 16.74 -2.07 -17.83
CA ARG A 223 16.92 -3.20 -18.75
C ARG A 223 18.13 -4.05 -18.40
N GLU A 224 19.23 -3.45 -17.92
CA GLU A 224 20.40 -4.19 -17.45
C GLU A 224 20.11 -4.96 -16.15
N VAL A 225 19.41 -4.37 -15.18
CA VAL A 225 19.09 -5.03 -13.90
C VAL A 225 18.08 -6.16 -14.11
N VAL A 226 17.04 -5.93 -14.92
CA VAL A 226 16.04 -6.96 -15.25
C VAL A 226 16.69 -8.12 -16.02
N GLY A 227 17.61 -7.82 -16.95
CA GLY A 227 18.35 -8.85 -17.69
C GLY A 227 19.31 -9.69 -16.85
N LYS A 228 19.63 -9.27 -15.61
CA LYS A 228 20.48 -9.99 -14.65
C LYS A 228 19.68 -10.72 -13.57
N GLN A 229 18.36 -10.69 -13.63
CA GLN A 229 17.49 -11.34 -12.66
C GLN A 229 16.50 -12.26 -13.37
N SER A 230 16.13 -13.35 -12.71
CA SER A 230 15.05 -14.22 -13.19
C SER A 230 13.68 -13.57 -12.99
N MET A 231 12.71 -13.97 -13.81
CA MET A 231 11.34 -13.47 -13.75
C MET A 231 10.71 -13.60 -12.36
N ASN A 232 10.81 -14.79 -11.73
CA ASN A 232 10.20 -15.00 -10.42
C ASN A 232 10.78 -14.07 -9.35
N LYS A 233 12.08 -13.76 -9.44
CA LYS A 233 12.76 -12.88 -8.50
C LYS A 233 12.24 -11.45 -8.62
N ILE A 234 12.16 -10.91 -9.85
CA ILE A 234 11.66 -9.54 -10.09
C ILE A 234 10.15 -9.41 -9.81
N LEU A 235 9.36 -10.47 -10.01
CA LEU A 235 7.92 -10.47 -9.72
C LEU A 235 7.61 -10.50 -8.22
N TYR A 236 8.28 -11.36 -7.45
CA TYR A 236 7.84 -11.73 -6.09
C TYR A 236 8.81 -11.37 -4.96
N GLU A 237 10.12 -11.34 -5.19
CA GLU A 237 11.10 -11.28 -4.10
C GLU A 237 11.88 -9.95 -4.04
N SER A 238 12.31 -9.42 -5.19
CA SER A 238 13.39 -8.44 -5.24
C SER A 238 12.99 -7.04 -5.72
N ARG A 239 11.71 -6.64 -5.75
CA ARG A 239 11.33 -5.31 -6.31
C ARG A 239 12.08 -4.14 -5.67
N THR A 240 12.22 -4.13 -4.35
CA THR A 240 12.95 -3.08 -3.62
C THR A 240 14.46 -3.17 -3.84
N ALA A 241 15.02 -4.38 -3.88
CA ALA A 241 16.44 -4.60 -4.15
C ALA A 241 16.80 -4.20 -5.59
N ALA A 242 15.99 -4.59 -6.57
CA ALA A 242 16.12 -4.20 -7.97
C ALA A 242 16.02 -2.67 -8.13
N ALA A 243 15.08 -2.01 -7.45
CA ALA A 243 14.99 -0.55 -7.46
C ALA A 243 16.25 0.14 -6.93
N MET A 244 16.87 -0.40 -5.87
CA MET A 244 18.14 0.09 -5.31
C MET A 244 19.31 -0.12 -6.28
N ASP A 245 19.38 -1.29 -6.91
CA ASP A 245 20.40 -1.60 -7.92
C ASP A 245 20.27 -0.70 -9.15
N VAL A 246 19.04 -0.45 -9.61
CA VAL A 246 18.75 0.48 -10.70
C VAL A 246 19.15 1.90 -10.31
N MET A 247 18.77 2.37 -9.12
CA MET A 247 19.16 3.70 -8.63
C MET A 247 20.69 3.87 -8.63
N LYS A 248 21.42 2.86 -8.15
CA LYS A 248 22.89 2.88 -8.14
C LYS A 248 23.49 2.91 -9.54
N LEU A 249 22.98 2.07 -10.45
CA LEU A 249 23.46 2.00 -11.83
C LEU A 249 23.13 3.28 -12.61
N MET A 250 21.92 3.81 -12.43
CA MET A 250 21.52 5.10 -12.99
C MET A 250 22.44 6.23 -12.53
N GLN A 251 22.75 6.30 -11.22
CA GLN A 251 23.66 7.30 -10.70
C GLN A 251 25.06 7.16 -11.32
N GLN A 252 25.56 5.93 -11.49
CA GLN A 252 26.85 5.69 -12.16
C GLN A 252 26.87 6.15 -13.63
N ILE A 253 25.77 5.95 -14.37
CA ILE A 253 25.63 6.42 -15.75
C ILE A 253 25.58 7.95 -15.80
N LEU A 254 24.78 8.57 -14.94
CA LEU A 254 24.61 10.03 -14.88
C LEU A 254 25.87 10.76 -14.39
N ASP A 255 26.64 10.15 -13.51
CA ASP A 255 27.95 10.64 -13.06
C ASP A 255 28.99 10.53 -14.18
N ARG A 256 28.94 9.48 -15.01
CA ARG A 256 29.81 9.32 -16.19
C ARG A 256 29.52 10.41 -17.24
N TYR A 257 28.25 10.74 -17.45
CA TYR A 257 27.85 11.87 -18.30
C TYR A 257 28.09 13.23 -17.64
N GLN A 258 28.50 13.21 -16.38
CA GLN A 258 28.72 14.38 -15.55
C GLN A 258 27.54 15.34 -15.60
N SER A 259 26.32 14.80 -15.47
CA SER A 259 25.08 15.55 -15.68
C SER A 259 24.70 16.53 -14.57
N GLY A 260 25.37 16.46 -13.43
CA GLY A 260 24.99 17.24 -12.24
C GLY A 260 23.67 16.78 -11.60
N ILE A 261 23.13 15.62 -12.01
CA ILE A 261 21.85 15.08 -11.54
C ILE A 261 22.08 14.07 -10.41
N GLU A 262 21.21 14.12 -9.40
CA GLU A 262 21.11 13.17 -8.30
C GLU A 262 19.77 12.42 -8.41
N VAL A 263 19.84 11.10 -8.54
CA VAL A 263 18.65 10.25 -8.48
C VAL A 263 18.22 10.14 -7.03
N THR A 264 16.98 10.52 -6.71
CA THR A 264 16.46 10.46 -5.34
C THR A 264 15.83 9.10 -5.06
N THR A 265 14.98 8.62 -5.96
CA THR A 265 14.27 7.35 -5.77
C THR A 265 13.86 6.77 -7.13
N VAL A 266 13.94 5.45 -7.24
CA VAL A 266 13.35 4.68 -8.34
C VAL A 266 12.25 3.80 -7.73
N ALA A 267 11.04 3.89 -8.25
CA ALA A 267 9.88 3.15 -7.75
C ALA A 267 9.33 2.26 -8.85
N ILE A 268 9.49 0.94 -8.68
CA ILE A 268 8.90 -0.05 -9.59
C ILE A 268 7.43 -0.22 -9.20
N GLN A 269 6.51 0.25 -10.05
CA GLN A 269 5.08 0.20 -9.77
C GLN A 269 4.49 -1.18 -10.06
N ASN A 270 4.74 -1.71 -11.26
CA ASN A 270 4.13 -2.94 -11.72
C ASN A 270 5.11 -3.75 -12.55
N VAL A 271 5.13 -5.06 -12.31
CA VAL A 271 5.90 -6.03 -13.12
C VAL A 271 4.97 -7.20 -13.37
N GLN A 272 4.64 -7.45 -14.64
CA GLN A 272 3.74 -8.53 -15.03
C GLN A 272 4.21 -9.23 -16.30
N PRO A 273 3.80 -10.47 -16.54
CA PRO A 273 3.91 -11.08 -17.86
C PRO A 273 3.11 -10.28 -18.90
N PRO A 274 3.48 -10.36 -20.19
CA PRO A 274 2.72 -9.75 -21.28
C PRO A 274 1.27 -10.27 -21.32
N GLU A 275 0.33 -9.39 -21.68
CA GLU A 275 -1.10 -9.72 -21.71
C GLU A 275 -1.42 -10.90 -22.62
N GLN A 276 -0.61 -11.14 -23.68
CA GLN A 276 -0.82 -12.26 -24.60
C GLN A 276 -0.63 -13.63 -23.94
N VAL A 277 0.21 -13.72 -22.89
CA VAL A 277 0.57 -14.99 -22.23
C VAL A 277 0.06 -15.09 -20.80
N GLN A 278 -0.53 -14.02 -20.28
CA GLN A 278 -1.00 -13.94 -18.89
C GLN A 278 -1.98 -15.07 -18.54
N ALA A 279 -2.97 -15.35 -19.40
CA ALA A 279 -3.95 -16.41 -19.15
C ALA A 279 -3.32 -17.81 -19.04
N ALA A 280 -2.33 -18.11 -19.89
CA ALA A 280 -1.62 -19.38 -19.84
C ALA A 280 -0.74 -19.50 -18.59
N PHE A 281 -0.13 -18.39 -18.16
CA PHE A 281 0.68 -18.35 -16.95
C PHE A 281 -0.15 -18.53 -15.68
N GLU A 282 -1.31 -17.88 -15.60
CA GLU A 282 -2.27 -18.05 -14.51
C GLU A 282 -2.77 -19.50 -14.42
N ASP A 283 -3.04 -20.13 -15.57
CA ASP A 283 -3.44 -21.54 -15.62
C ASP A 283 -2.31 -22.48 -15.15
N ALA A 284 -1.06 -22.24 -15.56
CA ALA A 284 0.09 -23.01 -15.10
C ALA A 284 0.31 -22.90 -13.58
N ILE A 285 0.18 -21.70 -13.01
CA ILE A 285 0.25 -21.49 -11.56
C ILE A 285 -0.87 -22.24 -10.86
N LYS A 286 -2.10 -22.13 -11.36
CA LYS A 286 -3.27 -22.82 -10.78
C LYS A 286 -3.08 -24.34 -10.81
N ALA A 287 -2.63 -24.88 -11.93
CA ALA A 287 -2.32 -26.31 -12.06
C ALA A 287 -1.21 -26.74 -11.10
N GLY A 288 -0.17 -25.92 -10.91
CA GLY A 288 0.89 -26.16 -9.92
C GLY A 288 0.36 -26.20 -8.48
N GLN A 289 -0.49 -25.24 -8.12
CA GLN A 289 -1.13 -25.21 -6.80
C GLN A 289 -2.07 -26.40 -6.59
N ASP A 290 -2.83 -26.80 -7.61
CA ASP A 290 -3.70 -27.97 -7.56
C ASP A 290 -2.89 -29.27 -7.40
N ASN A 291 -1.73 -29.37 -8.05
CA ASN A 291 -0.82 -30.51 -7.89
C ASN A 291 -0.30 -30.60 -6.45
N GLU A 292 0.18 -29.47 -5.90
CA GLU A 292 0.69 -29.41 -4.53
C GLU A 292 -0.41 -29.73 -3.51
N ARG A 293 -1.63 -29.23 -3.75
CA ARG A 293 -2.81 -29.55 -2.95
C ARG A 293 -3.14 -31.05 -3.00
N GLN A 294 -3.18 -31.67 -4.17
CA GLN A 294 -3.46 -33.11 -4.30
C GLN A 294 -2.40 -33.97 -3.62
N LYS A 295 -1.12 -33.60 -3.72
CA LYS A 295 -0.03 -34.26 -2.97
C LYS A 295 -0.25 -34.18 -1.46
N ASN A 296 -0.59 -32.99 -0.97
CA ASN A 296 -0.83 -32.77 0.45
C ASN A 296 -2.07 -33.51 0.95
N GLU A 297 -3.15 -33.55 0.16
CA GLU A 297 -4.35 -34.35 0.45
C GLU A 297 -4.03 -35.86 0.48
N GLY A 298 -3.23 -36.35 -0.47
CA GLY A 298 -2.76 -37.75 -0.50
C GLY A 298 -1.89 -38.10 0.72
N ASN A 299 -0.95 -37.23 1.07
CA ASN A 299 -0.10 -37.38 2.26
C ASN A 299 -0.95 -37.36 3.55
N ALA A 300 -1.95 -36.48 3.64
CA ALA A 300 -2.86 -36.42 4.76
C ALA A 300 -3.72 -37.69 4.87
N TYR A 301 -4.21 -38.21 3.74
CA TYR A 301 -4.97 -39.47 3.71
C TYR A 301 -4.11 -40.66 4.17
N ALA A 302 -2.89 -40.79 3.66
CA ALA A 302 -1.96 -41.83 4.09
C ALA A 302 -1.63 -41.71 5.59
N SER A 303 -1.39 -40.48 6.05
CA SER A 303 -1.10 -40.17 7.47
C SER A 303 -2.30 -40.43 8.38
N LYS A 304 -3.53 -40.48 7.84
CA LYS A 304 -4.74 -40.83 8.59
C LYS A 304 -4.98 -42.34 8.60
N VAL A 305 -4.98 -42.98 7.43
CA VAL A 305 -5.39 -44.38 7.28
C VAL A 305 -4.38 -45.34 7.90
N ILE A 306 -3.07 -45.09 7.77
CA ILE A 306 -2.05 -46.00 8.29
C ILE A 306 -2.12 -46.09 9.83
N PRO A 307 -2.16 -44.99 10.60
CA PRO A 307 -2.33 -45.07 12.05
C PRO A 307 -3.68 -45.62 12.48
N GLU A 308 -4.79 -45.27 11.80
CA GLU A 308 -6.11 -45.81 12.12
C GLU A 308 -6.14 -47.35 11.95
N ALA A 309 -5.61 -47.86 10.83
CA ALA A 309 -5.53 -49.30 10.58
C ALA A 309 -4.62 -50.01 11.60
N ARG A 310 -3.47 -49.42 11.94
CA ARG A 310 -2.59 -49.96 13.00
C ARG A 310 -3.29 -49.98 14.36
N GLY A 311 -4.01 -48.91 14.71
CA GLY A 311 -4.79 -48.83 15.95
C GLY A 311 -5.89 -49.88 16.01
N GLN A 312 -6.61 -50.11 14.91
CA GLN A 312 -7.61 -51.18 14.81
C GLN A 312 -7.00 -52.57 14.95
N ALA A 313 -5.87 -52.82 14.29
CA ALA A 313 -5.15 -54.09 14.41
C ALA A 313 -4.66 -54.34 15.84
N SER A 314 -4.06 -53.34 16.49
CA SER A 314 -3.65 -53.42 17.89
C SER A 314 -4.82 -53.65 18.83
N ARG A 315 -5.95 -52.96 18.62
CA ARG A 315 -7.17 -53.18 19.40
C ARG A 315 -7.69 -54.61 19.25
N MET A 316 -7.74 -55.13 18.02
CA MET A 316 -8.18 -56.50 17.76
C MET A 316 -7.29 -57.54 18.44
N MET A 317 -5.96 -57.33 18.43
CA MET A 317 -5.03 -58.20 19.15
C MET A 317 -5.27 -58.14 20.67
N GLN A 318 -5.45 -56.94 21.24
CA GLN A 318 -5.73 -56.77 22.67
C GLN A 318 -7.08 -57.38 23.08
N ASP A 319 -8.11 -57.25 22.25
CA ASP A 319 -9.42 -57.87 22.49
C ASP A 319 -9.31 -59.42 22.47
N ALA A 320 -8.52 -59.96 21.53
CA ALA A 320 -8.27 -61.40 21.45
C ALA A 320 -7.44 -61.93 22.64
N GLU A 321 -6.42 -61.18 23.08
CA GLU A 321 -5.63 -61.49 24.27
C GLU A 321 -6.48 -61.41 25.54
N GLY A 322 -7.33 -60.39 25.66
CA GLY A 322 -8.29 -60.24 26.75
C GLY A 322 -9.30 -61.39 26.80
N TYR A 323 -9.82 -61.81 25.64
CA TYR A 323 -10.69 -62.99 25.55
C TYR A 323 -9.96 -64.26 25.97
N ARG A 324 -8.74 -64.50 25.46
CA ARG A 324 -7.91 -65.64 25.86
C ARG A 324 -7.67 -65.65 27.37
N ALA A 325 -7.27 -64.52 27.95
CA ALA A 325 -7.04 -64.39 29.38
C ALA A 325 -8.31 -64.66 30.19
N THR A 326 -9.47 -64.20 29.71
CA THR A 326 -10.77 -64.47 30.33
C THR A 326 -11.11 -65.96 30.30
N VAL A 327 -10.91 -66.63 29.16
CA VAL A 327 -11.19 -68.07 29.02
C VAL A 327 -10.26 -68.90 29.91
N VAL A 328 -8.95 -68.60 29.89
CA VAL A 328 -7.96 -69.29 30.73
C VAL A 328 -8.24 -69.04 32.21
N GLY A 329 -8.51 -67.79 32.59
CA GLY A 329 -8.82 -67.42 33.97
C GLY A 329 -10.11 -68.07 34.50
N LYS A 330 -11.15 -68.17 33.68
CA LYS A 330 -12.37 -68.91 34.02
C LYS A 330 -12.09 -70.40 34.20
N ALA A 331 -11.38 -71.03 33.27
CA ALA A 331 -11.03 -72.44 33.34
C ALA A 331 -10.17 -72.77 34.58
N GLN A 332 -9.16 -71.94 34.89
CA GLN A 332 -8.37 -72.09 36.12
C GLN A 332 -9.21 -71.87 37.38
N GLY A 333 -10.08 -70.85 37.40
CA GLY A 333 -10.97 -70.59 38.53
C GLY A 333 -11.93 -71.75 38.79
N GLU A 334 -12.51 -72.32 37.72
CA GLU A 334 -13.37 -73.51 37.79
C GLU A 334 -12.58 -74.74 38.26
N ALA A 335 -11.36 -74.96 37.75
CA ALA A 335 -10.50 -76.05 38.18
C ALA A 335 -10.11 -75.95 39.67
N SER A 336 -9.67 -74.77 40.12
CA SER A 336 -9.35 -74.53 41.53
C SER A 336 -10.58 -74.66 42.44
N ARG A 337 -11.76 -74.23 41.98
CA ARG A 337 -13.03 -74.45 42.67
C ARG A 337 -13.34 -75.94 42.78
N PHE A 338 -13.16 -76.71 41.70
CA PHE A 338 -13.37 -78.15 41.67
C PHE A 338 -12.42 -78.89 42.62
N GLU A 339 -11.13 -78.56 42.61
CA GLU A 339 -10.13 -79.16 43.51
C GLU A 339 -10.44 -78.86 44.99
N SER A 340 -10.87 -77.63 45.30
CA SER A 340 -11.28 -77.25 46.65
C SER A 340 -12.50 -78.05 47.12
N ILE A 341 -13.45 -78.25 46.22
CA ILE A 341 -14.65 -79.06 46.44
C ILE A 341 -14.30 -80.53 46.65
N GLU A 342 -13.43 -81.11 45.82
CA GLU A 342 -12.99 -82.50 45.89
C GLU A 342 -12.34 -82.81 47.25
N LYS A 343 -11.46 -81.91 47.72
CA LYS A 343 -10.83 -82.03 49.04
C LYS A 343 -11.85 -82.10 50.16
N GLU A 344 -12.91 -81.29 50.14
CA GLU A 344 -13.96 -81.35 51.16
C GLU A 344 -14.89 -82.56 50.98
N TYR A 345 -15.20 -82.93 49.74
CA TYR A 345 -15.98 -84.13 49.43
C TYR A 345 -15.29 -85.40 49.94
N SER A 346 -13.95 -85.47 49.87
CA SER A 346 -13.16 -86.59 50.40
C SER A 346 -13.30 -86.78 51.92
N LYS A 347 -13.58 -85.71 52.68
CA LYS A 347 -13.75 -85.76 54.14
C LYS A 347 -15.18 -86.14 54.55
N ALA A 348 -16.19 -85.69 53.81
CA ALA A 348 -17.61 -85.92 54.11
C ALA A 348 -18.46 -86.00 52.83
N PRO A 349 -18.65 -87.19 52.23
CA PRO A 349 -19.27 -87.32 50.90
C PRO A 349 -20.78 -87.05 50.90
N ASP A 350 -21.52 -87.54 51.90
CA ASP A 350 -22.99 -87.48 51.91
C ASP A 350 -23.51 -86.04 52.08
N ILE A 351 -22.96 -85.30 53.03
CA ILE A 351 -23.36 -83.91 53.33
C ILE A 351 -22.98 -82.97 52.19
N THR A 352 -21.82 -83.18 51.56
CA THR A 352 -21.35 -82.35 50.47
C THR A 352 -22.22 -82.50 49.22
N ARG A 353 -22.68 -83.73 48.93
CA ARG A 353 -23.59 -84.01 47.81
C ARG A 353 -24.95 -83.36 48.00
N GLU A 354 -25.54 -83.51 49.18
CA GLU A 354 -26.84 -82.91 49.50
C GLU A 354 -26.78 -81.38 49.44
N ARG A 355 -25.70 -80.78 49.97
CA ARG A 355 -25.48 -79.34 49.88
C ARG A 355 -25.37 -78.84 48.44
N MET A 356 -24.62 -79.53 47.59
CA MET A 356 -24.52 -79.15 46.17
C MET A 356 -25.86 -79.27 45.44
N TYR A 357 -26.62 -80.32 45.74
CA TYR A 357 -27.95 -80.51 45.14
C TYR A 357 -28.89 -79.37 45.54
N ILE A 358 -28.93 -79.03 46.83
CA ILE A 358 -29.76 -77.91 47.31
C ILE A 358 -29.26 -76.57 46.73
N SER A 359 -27.95 -76.32 46.67
CA SER A 359 -27.43 -75.05 46.13
C SER A 359 -27.65 -74.91 44.61
N THR A 360 -27.52 -76.01 43.86
CA THR A 360 -27.81 -76.00 42.42
C THR A 360 -29.30 -75.84 42.15
N LEU A 361 -30.15 -76.49 42.94
CA LEU A 361 -31.59 -76.23 42.90
C LEU A 361 -31.91 -74.78 43.26
N GLU A 362 -31.28 -74.20 44.29
CA GLU A 362 -31.45 -72.80 44.66
C GLU A 362 -31.06 -71.86 43.51
N ASP A 363 -29.89 -72.07 42.88
CA ASP A 363 -29.43 -71.28 41.73
C ASP A 363 -30.36 -71.43 40.51
N VAL A 364 -30.86 -72.65 40.24
CA VAL A 364 -31.80 -72.91 39.15
C VAL A 364 -33.17 -72.27 39.45
N PHE A 365 -33.71 -72.45 40.66
CA PHE A 365 -34.99 -71.87 41.08
C PHE A 365 -34.94 -70.34 41.16
N LYS A 366 -33.78 -69.74 41.49
CA LYS A 366 -33.57 -68.28 41.44
C LYS A 366 -33.70 -67.71 40.02
N ASN A 367 -33.35 -68.51 39.01
CA ASN A 367 -33.41 -68.14 37.60
C ASN A 367 -34.65 -68.69 36.87
N ALA A 368 -35.41 -69.59 37.50
CA ALA A 368 -36.64 -70.14 36.94
C ALA A 368 -37.81 -69.16 37.14
N SER A 369 -38.48 -68.82 36.05
CA SER A 369 -39.61 -67.87 36.04
C SER A 369 -40.97 -68.52 36.35
N LYS A 370 -41.05 -69.85 36.45
CA LYS A 370 -42.31 -70.60 36.65
C LYS A 370 -42.04 -71.94 37.32
N VAL A 371 -42.66 -72.18 38.48
CA VAL A 371 -42.53 -73.44 39.24
C VAL A 371 -43.92 -74.05 39.43
N MET A 372 -44.09 -75.30 39.01
CA MET A 372 -45.30 -76.11 39.23
C MET A 372 -44.99 -77.19 40.27
N VAL A 373 -45.82 -77.31 41.31
CA VAL A 373 -45.66 -78.32 42.36
C VAL A 373 -46.86 -79.26 42.32
N ASP A 374 -46.65 -80.46 41.78
CA ASP A 374 -47.66 -81.51 41.73
C ASP A 374 -47.76 -82.24 43.08
N THR A 375 -48.98 -82.46 43.57
CA THR A 375 -49.24 -83.19 44.82
C THR A 375 -50.24 -84.30 44.55
N GLU A 376 -49.92 -85.54 44.94
CA GLU A 376 -50.82 -86.69 44.81
C GLU A 376 -52.03 -86.53 45.73
N GLY A 377 -53.07 -85.88 45.20
CA GLY A 377 -54.26 -85.49 45.96
C GLY A 377 -54.94 -84.21 45.45
N GLY A 378 -54.86 -83.91 44.14
CA GLY A 378 -55.88 -83.08 43.47
C GLY A 378 -55.84 -81.57 43.70
N ASN A 379 -54.73 -80.96 44.12
CA ASN A 379 -54.58 -79.50 44.05
C ASN A 379 -53.13 -79.07 43.76
N ASN A 380 -52.82 -78.76 42.50
CA ASN A 380 -51.52 -78.23 42.05
C ASN A 380 -51.40 -76.76 42.47
N MET A 381 -50.46 -76.45 43.37
CA MET A 381 -50.26 -75.08 43.85
C MET A 381 -49.23 -74.38 42.95
N MET A 382 -49.72 -73.46 42.14
CA MET A 382 -48.93 -72.71 41.17
C MET A 382 -48.27 -71.50 41.85
N TYR A 383 -46.96 -71.58 42.13
CA TYR A 383 -46.21 -70.44 42.66
C TYR A 383 -45.56 -69.68 41.50
N LEU A 384 -46.19 -68.56 41.11
CA LEU A 384 -45.56 -67.56 40.25
C LEU A 384 -45.00 -66.44 41.14
N PRO A 385 -43.67 -66.28 41.21
CA PRO A 385 -43.08 -65.10 41.81
C PRO A 385 -43.42 -63.88 40.94
N ILE A 386 -44.41 -63.08 41.34
CA ILE A 386 -44.87 -61.90 40.57
C ILE A 386 -43.74 -60.85 40.44
N ASP A 387 -42.81 -60.79 41.40
CA ASP A 387 -41.63 -59.92 41.35
C ASP A 387 -40.75 -60.16 40.11
N LYS A 388 -40.60 -61.41 39.66
CA LYS A 388 -39.79 -61.76 38.49
C LYS A 388 -40.47 -61.40 37.16
N LEU A 389 -41.81 -61.40 37.12
CA LEU A 389 -42.57 -60.94 35.95
C LEU A 389 -42.51 -59.42 35.80
N ILE A 390 -42.55 -58.68 36.92
CA ILE A 390 -42.45 -57.22 36.92
C ILE A 390 -41.04 -56.78 36.49
N GLU A 391 -39.98 -57.46 36.93
CA GLU A 391 -38.59 -57.22 36.44
C GLU A 391 -38.43 -57.51 34.93
N GLN A 392 -39.06 -58.56 34.40
CA GLN A 392 -39.04 -58.85 32.95
C GLN A 392 -39.82 -57.82 32.11
N THR A 393 -40.90 -57.23 32.65
CA THR A 393 -41.60 -56.09 31.99
C THR A 393 -40.91 -54.74 32.23
N SER A 394 -39.98 -54.66 33.18
CA SER A 394 -39.18 -53.46 33.49
C SER A 394 -37.80 -53.49 32.84
N ALA A 395 -37.47 -54.53 32.07
CA ALA A 395 -36.27 -54.56 31.25
C ALA A 395 -36.37 -53.43 30.21
N PRO A 396 -35.51 -52.39 30.27
CA PRO A 396 -35.54 -51.33 29.28
C PRO A 396 -35.11 -51.92 27.94
N THR A 397 -36.02 -51.88 26.97
CA THR A 397 -35.72 -51.89 25.54
C THR A 397 -34.51 -50.96 25.31
N PRO A 398 -33.41 -51.39 24.66
CA PRO A 398 -32.41 -50.46 24.17
C PRO A 398 -33.02 -49.72 22.97
N ALA A 399 -33.87 -48.75 23.28
CA ALA A 399 -34.25 -47.71 22.34
C ALA A 399 -33.06 -46.74 22.24
N SER A 400 -32.62 -46.57 21.00
CA SER A 400 -31.69 -45.53 20.59
C SER A 400 -32.05 -44.18 21.23
N ALA A 401 -31.10 -43.55 21.91
CA ALA A 401 -31.14 -42.13 22.18
C ALA A 401 -29.70 -41.60 22.35
N THR A 402 -29.24 -40.99 21.26
CA THR A 402 -28.64 -39.65 21.22
C THR A 402 -27.82 -39.23 22.45
N THR A 403 -26.51 -39.19 22.23
CA THR A 403 -25.51 -38.44 22.98
C THR A 403 -25.92 -36.97 23.15
N SER A 404 -25.98 -36.53 24.41
CA SER A 404 -25.83 -35.13 24.80
C SER A 404 -25.02 -35.10 26.09
N ALA A 405 -23.79 -34.61 25.97
CA ALA A 405 -22.82 -34.52 27.04
C ALA A 405 -23.06 -33.27 27.90
N SER A 406 -22.93 -33.43 29.21
CA SER A 406 -22.56 -32.35 30.12
C SER A 406 -21.72 -32.93 31.26
N SER A 407 -20.46 -32.53 31.26
CA SER A 407 -19.39 -32.84 32.21
C SER A 407 -19.43 -31.91 33.43
N SER A 408 -19.24 -32.46 34.62
CA SER A 408 -18.78 -31.74 35.82
C SER A 408 -17.82 -32.60 36.62
N ALA A 409 -16.77 -31.95 37.12
CA ALA A 409 -15.51 -32.52 37.57
C ALA A 409 -15.55 -33.21 38.94
N VAL A 410 -14.59 -34.12 39.11
CA VAL A 410 -14.20 -34.77 40.36
C VAL A 410 -13.10 -33.94 41.03
N THR A 411 -13.30 -33.71 42.33
CA THR A 411 -12.34 -33.20 43.31
C THR A 411 -11.29 -34.26 43.64
N SER A 412 -10.01 -33.90 43.64
CA SER A 412 -8.96 -34.65 44.34
C SER A 412 -7.96 -33.70 44.97
N SER A 413 -7.61 -34.03 46.21
CA SER A 413 -6.83 -33.29 47.19
C SER A 413 -5.31 -33.42 47.03
N SER A 414 -4.64 -32.32 47.36
CA SER A 414 -3.34 -32.18 48.06
C SER A 414 -2.09 -32.90 47.55
N SER A 415 -1.14 -32.10 47.05
CA SER A 415 0.27 -32.16 47.49
C SER A 415 0.98 -30.82 47.24
N THR A 416 1.89 -30.52 48.15
CA THR A 416 2.53 -29.24 48.49
C THR A 416 3.64 -28.81 47.52
N ALA A 417 3.93 -27.49 47.56
CA ALA A 417 5.24 -26.83 47.44
C ALA A 417 5.67 -26.18 46.10
N SER A 418 5.57 -24.84 46.13
CA SER A 418 6.66 -23.86 45.87
C SER A 418 6.89 -23.26 44.48
N ALA A 419 6.73 -21.92 44.46
CA ALA A 419 7.43 -20.88 43.67
C ALA A 419 7.25 -20.92 42.13
N SER A 420 7.09 -19.83 41.38
CA SER A 420 7.12 -18.38 41.60
C SER A 420 6.79 -17.70 40.26
N GLY A 421 6.12 -16.54 40.29
CA GLY A 421 6.34 -15.49 39.29
C GLY A 421 5.26 -15.30 38.21
N SER A 422 4.58 -14.14 38.29
CA SER A 422 4.32 -13.13 37.22
C SER A 422 3.78 -13.62 35.87
N ASP A 423 2.79 -13.01 35.21
CA ASP A 423 2.22 -11.67 35.26
C ASP A 423 0.92 -11.69 34.43
N ALA A 424 0.24 -10.55 34.46
CA ALA A 424 -1.16 -10.28 34.21
C ALA A 424 -1.70 -10.31 32.76
N SER A 425 -3.03 -10.08 32.73
CA SER A 425 -3.90 -9.54 31.67
C SER A 425 -4.53 -10.57 30.72
N ALA A 426 -5.82 -10.93 30.78
CA ALA A 426 -7.08 -10.18 30.85
C ALA A 426 -7.45 -9.41 29.56
N ALA A 427 -8.26 -10.06 28.70
CA ALA A 427 -9.36 -9.51 27.88
C ALA A 427 -9.69 -10.56 26.79
N SER A 428 -10.76 -11.35 26.87
CA SER A 428 -12.19 -11.03 26.78
C SER A 428 -12.65 -10.59 25.38
N ARG A 429 -13.66 -11.33 24.87
CA ARG A 429 -14.55 -11.08 23.70
C ARG A 429 -14.10 -11.71 22.38
N ASN A 430 -14.97 -12.23 21.51
CA ASN A 430 -16.36 -12.70 21.58
C ASN A 430 -16.60 -13.45 20.25
N ARG A 431 -17.43 -14.50 20.28
CA ARG A 431 -17.90 -15.27 19.12
C ARG A 431 -19.12 -14.60 18.49
N LEU A 432 -19.23 -14.66 17.16
CA LEU A 432 -20.48 -14.65 16.35
C LEU A 432 -20.21 -15.58 15.14
N THR A 433 -20.63 -16.86 15.14
CA THR A 433 -21.85 -17.41 14.51
C THR A 433 -22.15 -16.98 13.07
N ARG A 434 -21.73 -17.84 12.13
CA ARG A 434 -22.52 -18.63 11.14
C ARG A 434 -23.74 -17.97 10.46
N ASP A 435 -23.72 -17.96 9.12
CA ASP A 435 -24.82 -18.35 8.21
C ASP A 435 -24.24 -18.40 6.77
N ASN A 436 -24.10 -19.54 6.10
CA ASN A 436 -25.10 -20.33 5.37
C ASN A 436 -25.71 -19.59 4.16
N PHE A 437 -25.21 -19.87 2.95
CA PHE A 437 -25.92 -19.63 1.69
C PHE A 437 -25.45 -20.61 0.60
N ASP A 438 -26.28 -21.60 0.34
CA ASP A 438 -26.39 -22.24 -0.97
C ASP A 438 -27.26 -21.37 -1.87
N ARG A 439 -26.77 -21.04 -3.07
CA ARG A 439 -27.50 -20.85 -4.35
C ARG A 439 -26.56 -20.27 -5.41
N ARG A 440 -26.03 -21.13 -6.28
CA ARG A 440 -26.23 -21.13 -7.74
C ARG A 440 -25.35 -22.16 -8.43
#